data_AF-A0A967JDP4-F1
#
_entry.id   AF-A0A967JDP4-F1
#
_cell.length_a   1.000
_cell.length_b   1.000
_cell.length_c   1.000
_cell.angle_alpha   90.00
_cell.angle_beta   90.00
_cell.angle_gamma   90.00
#
_symmetry.space_group_name_H-M   'P 1'
#
loop_
_entity.id
_entity.type
_entity.pdbx_description
1 polymer ?
#
loop_
_entity_poly.entity_id
_entity_poly.type
_entity_poly.pdbx_seq_one_letter_code
_entity_poly.pdbx_strand_id
1 'polypeptide(L)' 'GSIEQHGPHLPCGTDTMAGELIGRALAERLGALYVPFGPYGVTPIHAGHPGTISLRRSTFEALLTDICDELIAMGIRRLV' A
#
# COMPACT_ATOMS: atom_id res chain seq x y z
N GLY A 1 -0.35 -1.10 -1.93
CA GLY A 1 0.50 -2.06 -2.65
C GLY A 1 0.26 -3.45 -2.11
N SER A 2 1.10 -4.39 -2.52
CA SER A 2 1.08 -5.79 -2.08
C SER A 2 2.48 -6.39 -2.18
N ILE A 3 2.63 -7.60 -1.60
CA ILE A 3 3.72 -8.53 -1.89
C ILE A 3 3.07 -9.73 -2.57
N GLU A 4 3.11 -9.79 -3.89
CA GLU A 4 2.42 -10.80 -4.68
C GLU A 4 3.17 -11.18 -5.95
N GLN A 5 2.99 -12.42 -6.41
CA GLN A 5 3.61 -12.89 -7.64
C GLN A 5 3.20 -12.02 -8.85
N HIS A 6 4.17 -11.68 -9.69
CA HIS A 6 3.97 -10.99 -10.98
C HIS A 6 4.63 -11.77 -12.12
N GLY A 7 4.57 -13.11 -12.03
CA GLY A 7 5.28 -14.01 -12.95
C GLY A 7 6.81 -13.99 -12.77
N PRO A 8 7.56 -14.66 -13.67
CA PRO A 8 9.00 -14.90 -13.49
C PRO A 8 9.90 -13.70 -13.79
N HIS A 9 9.35 -12.60 -14.29
CA HIS A 9 10.11 -11.48 -14.85
C HIS A 9 9.97 -10.20 -14.03
N LEU A 10 9.13 -10.19 -12.99
CA LEU A 10 8.87 -9.03 -12.15
C LEU A 10 9.03 -9.37 -10.66
N PRO A 11 9.48 -8.42 -9.83
CA PRO A 11 9.59 -8.62 -8.40
C PRO A 11 8.20 -8.70 -7.74
N CYS A 12 8.10 -9.42 -6.61
CA CYS A 12 6.82 -9.52 -5.89
C CYS A 12 6.34 -8.19 -5.28
N GLY A 13 7.22 -7.17 -5.19
CA GLY A 13 6.88 -5.84 -4.69
C GLY A 13 6.40 -4.85 -5.75
N THR A 14 6.09 -5.31 -6.98
CA THR A 14 5.75 -4.46 -8.13
C THR A 14 4.69 -3.40 -7.78
N ASP A 15 3.60 -3.81 -7.14
CA ASP A 15 2.51 -2.90 -6.74
C ASP A 15 2.96 -1.80 -5.78
N THR A 16 3.81 -2.15 -4.81
CA THR A 16 4.32 -1.20 -3.81
C THR A 16 5.30 -0.23 -4.46
N MET A 17 6.20 -0.72 -5.32
CA MET A 17 7.15 0.12 -6.06
C MET A 17 6.44 1.11 -6.98
N ALA A 18 5.43 0.65 -7.73
CA ALA A 18 4.65 1.51 -8.62
C ALA A 18 3.85 2.56 -7.84
N GLY A 19 3.16 2.14 -6.77
CA GLY A 19 2.38 3.04 -5.92
C GLY A 19 3.24 4.10 -5.23
N GLU A 20 4.44 3.73 -4.76
CA GLU A 20 5.38 4.68 -4.17
C GLU A 20 5.90 5.70 -5.20
N LEU A 21 6.31 5.23 -6.38
CA LEU A 21 6.82 6.10 -7.43
C LEU A 21 5.77 7.14 -7.87
N ILE A 22 4.54 6.69 -8.12
CA ILE A 22 3.44 7.58 -8.52
C ILE A 22 3.03 8.49 -7.36
N GLY A 23 2.87 7.96 -6.15
CA GLY A 23 2.42 8.70 -4.99
C GLY A 23 3.38 9.82 -4.59
N ARG A 24 4.69 9.56 -4.61
CA ARG A 24 5.72 10.58 -4.35
C ARG A 24 5.70 11.69 -5.40
N ALA A 25 5.64 11.34 -6.68
CA ALA A 25 5.58 12.31 -7.76
C ALA A 25 4.31 13.18 -7.70
N LEU A 26 3.17 12.59 -7.32
CA LEU A 26 1.93 13.32 -7.13
C LEU A 26 2.02 14.27 -5.93
N ALA A 27 2.56 13.79 -4.80
CA ALA A 27 2.71 14.59 -3.59
C ALA A 27 3.59 15.82 -3.84
N GLU A 28 4.72 15.65 -4.53
CA GLU A 28 5.59 16.76 -4.93
C GLU A 28 4.86 17.80 -5.78
N ARG A 29 4.12 17.36 -6.80
CA ARG A 29 3.37 18.26 -7.71
C ARG A 29 2.24 19.02 -7.01
N LEU A 30 1.65 18.44 -5.97
CA LEU A 30 0.53 19.04 -5.24
C LEU A 30 0.99 19.82 -4.00
N GLY A 31 2.28 19.77 -3.64
CA GLY A 31 2.74 20.25 -2.33
C GLY A 31 2.11 19.49 -1.16
N ALA A 32 1.75 18.22 -1.38
CA ALA A 32 1.14 17.35 -0.38
C ALA A 32 2.20 16.49 0.34
N LEU A 33 1.80 15.86 1.45
CA LEU A 33 2.63 14.89 2.17
C LEU A 33 2.46 13.51 1.55
N TYR A 34 3.56 12.79 1.38
CA TYR A 34 3.55 11.36 1.04
C TYR A 34 3.73 10.52 2.31
N VAL A 35 2.75 9.66 2.59
CA VAL A 35 2.80 8.72 3.72
C VAL A 35 2.98 7.30 3.18
N PRO A 36 4.09 6.61 3.50
CA PRO A 36 4.27 5.21 3.10
C PRO A 36 3.26 4.29 3.80
N PHE A 37 2.59 3.42 3.05
CA PHE A 37 1.61 2.45 3.59
C PHE A 37 2.04 0.98 3.43
N GLY A 38 2.87 0.68 2.42
CA GLY A 38 3.25 -0.69 2.05
C GLY A 38 4.12 -1.42 3.10
N PRO A 39 4.44 -2.71 2.85
CA PRO A 39 4.31 -3.36 1.55
C PRO A 39 3.14 -4.34 1.41
N TYR A 40 2.40 -4.64 2.48
CA TYR A 40 1.43 -5.73 2.49
C TYR A 40 0.02 -5.30 2.07
N GLY A 41 -0.68 -6.21 1.39
CA GLY A 41 -2.04 -5.99 0.88
C GLY A 41 -2.92 -7.23 1.05
N VAL A 42 -4.08 -7.22 0.40
CA VAL A 42 -5.03 -8.34 0.36
C VAL A 42 -4.99 -8.96 -1.04
N THR A 43 -4.30 -10.08 -1.17
CA THR A 43 -4.02 -10.76 -2.45
C THR A 43 -4.32 -12.27 -2.40
N PRO A 44 -5.56 -12.67 -2.06
CA PRO A 44 -5.89 -14.09 -1.89
C PRO A 44 -5.83 -14.88 -3.21
N ILE A 45 -5.97 -14.21 -4.36
CA ILE A 45 -5.91 -14.85 -5.68
C ILE A 45 -4.51 -15.36 -6.04
N HIS A 46 -3.47 -14.81 -5.41
CA HIS A 46 -2.08 -15.21 -5.60
C HIS A 46 -1.56 -16.09 -4.44
N ALA A 47 -2.44 -16.47 -3.52
CA ALA A 47 -2.09 -17.29 -2.36
C ALA A 47 -1.52 -18.65 -2.78
N GLY A 48 -0.52 -19.12 -2.04
CA GLY A 48 0.17 -20.38 -2.31
C GLY A 48 1.34 -20.26 -3.31
N HIS A 49 1.46 -19.14 -4.03
CA HIS A 49 2.66 -18.87 -4.82
C HIS A 49 3.84 -18.46 -3.90
N PRO A 50 5.04 -19.05 -4.04
CA PRO A 50 6.21 -18.62 -3.29
C PRO A 50 6.48 -17.12 -3.49
N GLY A 51 6.67 -16.40 -2.38
CA GLY A 51 6.88 -14.96 -2.38
C GLY A 51 5.61 -14.11 -2.27
N THR A 52 4.41 -14.68 -2.39
CA THR A 52 3.16 -13.95 -2.11
C THR A 52 2.82 -13.96 -0.62
N ILE A 53 2.49 -12.79 -0.06
CA ILE A 53 2.02 -12.62 1.32
C ILE A 53 0.73 -11.82 1.30
N SER A 54 -0.38 -12.45 1.69
CA SER A 54 -1.69 -11.80 1.80
C SER A 54 -2.10 -11.61 3.25
N LEU A 55 -2.47 -10.38 3.61
CA LEU A 55 -3.22 -10.13 4.83
C LEU A 55 -4.64 -10.65 4.69
N ARG A 56 -5.28 -10.91 5.84
CA ARG A 56 -6.74 -10.97 5.90
C ARG A 56 -7.29 -9.57 5.62
N ARG A 57 -8.45 -9.51 4.96
CA ARG A 57 -9.18 -8.26 4.73
C ARG A 57 -9.35 -7.43 6.01
N SER A 58 -9.83 -8.05 7.09
CA SER A 58 -10.03 -7.37 8.37
C SER A 58 -8.76 -6.80 8.98
N THR A 59 -7.61 -7.47 8.80
CA THR A 59 -6.32 -6.95 9.27
C THR A 59 -5.87 -5.75 8.45
N PHE A 60 -6.07 -5.77 7.13
CA PHE A 60 -5.78 -4.65 6.26
C PHE A 60 -6.67 -3.43 6.57
N GLU A 61 -7.97 -3.66 6.76
CA GLU A 61 -8.94 -2.61 7.10
C GLU A 61 -8.63 -1.98 8.47
N ALA A 62 -8.27 -2.79 9.48
CA ALA A 62 -7.85 -2.28 10.79
C ALA A 62 -6.59 -1.41 10.68
N LEU A 63 -5.55 -1.89 9.98
CA LEU A 63 -4.32 -1.12 9.77
C LEU A 63 -4.58 0.21 9.06
N LEU A 64 -5.40 0.18 8.00
CA LEU A 64 -5.77 1.38 7.25
C LEU A 64 -6.55 2.37 8.13
N THR A 65 -7.45 1.86 8.97
CA THR A 65 -8.24 2.68 9.90
C THR A 65 -7.34 3.40 10.90
N ASP A 66 -6.45 2.67 11.57
CA ASP A 66 -5.52 3.26 12.56
C ASP A 66 -4.66 4.37 11.93
N ILE A 67 -4.15 4.14 10.72
CA ILE A 67 -3.35 5.13 9.99
C ILE A 67 -4.19 6.36 9.63
N CYS A 68 -5.41 6.17 9.13
CA CYS A 68 -6.29 7.28 8.79
C CYS A 68 -6.67 8.11 10.03
N ASP A 69 -6.98 7.44 11.14
CA ASP A 69 -7.37 8.10 12.39
C ASP A 69 -6.23 8.96 12.95
N GLU A 70 -4.99 8.46 12.95
CA GLU A 70 -3.82 9.23 13.36
C GLU A 70 -3.60 10.46 12.45
N LEU A 71 -3.72 10.30 11.13
CA LEU A 71 -3.58 11.42 10.20
C LEU A 71 -4.69 12.47 10.40
N ILE A 72 -5.92 12.04 10.65
CA ILE A 72 -7.04 12.93 10.96
C ILE A 72 -6.81 13.65 12.28
N ALA A 73 -6.28 12.97 13.30
CA ALA A 73 -5.91 13.57 14.58
C ALA A 73 -4.82 14.65 14.43
N MET A 74 -3.90 14.49 13.47
CA MET A 74 -2.92 15.51 13.08
C MET A 74 -3.52 16.70 12.31
N GLY A 75 -4.83 16.69 12.04
CA GLY A 75 -5.54 17.76 11.34
C GLY A 75 -5.60 17.60 9.82
N ILE A 76 -5.14 16.48 9.26
CA ILE A 76 -5.30 16.18 7.83
C ILE A 76 -6.79 15.99 7.53
N ARG A 77 -7.31 16.76 6.57
CA ARG A 77 -8.73 16.69 6.16
C ARG A 77 -8.96 16.05 4.80
N ARG A 78 -7.89 15.74 4.08
CA ARG A 78 -7.96 15.12 2.76
C ARG A 78 -6.88 14.06 2.62
N LEU A 79 -7.33 12.83 2.41
CA LEU A 79 -6.52 11.64 2.15
C LEU A 79 -6.84 11.19 0.71
N VAL A 80 -5.84 10.68 0.01
CA VAL A 80 -5.93 10.16 -1.37
C VAL A 80 -5.24 8.81 -1.41
#